data_AF-K2DGQ6-F1
#
_entry.id   AF-K2DGQ6-F1
#
_cell.length_a   1.000
_cell.length_b   1.000
_cell.length_c   1.000
_cell.angle_alpha   90.00
_cell.angle_beta   90.00
_cell.angle_gamma   90.00
#
_symmetry.space_group_name_H-M   'P 1'
#
loop_
_entity.id
_entity.type
_entity.pdbx_description
1 polymer ?
#
loop_
_entity_poly.entity_id
_entity_poly.type
_entity_poly.pdbx_seq_one_letter_code
_entity_poly.pdbx_strand_id
1 'polypeptide(L)' 'MVQAMHAARLVAVHSALLALLFEQQGDNLQNVDGLTVSLSHEPHSEGMDVIYTANGQPVGGEGM' A
#
# COMPACT_ATOMS: atom_id res chain seq x y z
N MET A 1 -12.30 12.58 -21.52
CA MET A 1 -11.73 13.23 -20.30
C MET A 1 -11.78 12.34 -19.07
N VAL A 2 -12.88 11.64 -18.77
CA VAL A 2 -13.01 10.75 -17.60
C VAL A 2 -11.91 9.66 -17.53
N GLN A 3 -11.55 9.04 -18.66
CA GLN A 3 -10.49 8.03 -18.71
C GLN A 3 -9.09 8.56 -18.35
N ALA A 4 -8.74 9.77 -18.80
CA ALA A 4 -7.45 10.39 -18.46
C ALA A 4 -7.37 10.70 -16.96
N MET A 5 -8.48 11.13 -16.35
CA MET A 5 -8.55 11.36 -14.91
C MET A 5 -8.46 10.05 -14.12
N HIS A 6 -9.05 8.96 -14.63
CA HIS A 6 -8.94 7.64 -14.00
C HIS A 6 -7.50 7.10 -14.06
N ALA A 7 -6.81 7.25 -15.19
CA ALA A 7 -5.40 6.88 -15.34
C ALA A 7 -4.51 7.69 -14.37
N ALA A 8 -4.75 8.99 -14.23
CA ALA A 8 -4.00 9.83 -13.29
C ALA A 8 -4.19 9.38 -11.82
N ARG A 9 -5.40 8.97 -11.43
CA ARG A 9 -5.68 8.44 -10.08
C ARG A 9 -4.94 7.13 -9.84
N LEU A 10 -4.96 6.22 -10.81
CA LEU A 10 -4.21 4.95 -10.72
C LEU A 10 -2.70 5.19 -10.56
N VAL A 11 -2.13 6.11 -11.34
CA VAL A 11 -0.71 6.47 -11.23
C VAL A 11 -0.40 7.09 -9.86
N ALA A 12 -1.26 7.96 -9.34
CA ALA A 12 -1.06 8.56 -8.02
C ALA A 12 -1.07 7.50 -6.92
N VAL A 13 -2.02 6.56 -6.94
CA VAL A 13 -2.07 5.44 -5.99
C VAL A 13 -0.82 4.58 -6.11
N HIS A 14 -0.45 4.17 -7.33
CA HIS A 14 0.76 3.39 -7.55
C HIS A 14 2.01 4.05 -6.97
N SER A 15 2.23 5.33 -7.28
CA SER A 15 3.40 6.07 -6.79
C SER A 15 3.41 6.21 -5.27
N ALA A 16 2.25 6.40 -4.64
CA ALA A 16 2.14 6.45 -3.18
C ALA A 16 2.50 5.09 -2.53
N LEU A 17 1.98 3.99 -3.08
CA LEU A 17 2.29 2.64 -2.59
C LEU A 17 3.78 2.28 -2.75
N LEU A 18 4.40 2.70 -3.85
CA LEU A 18 5.82 2.49 -4.10
C LEU A 18 6.70 3.29 -3.12
N ALA A 19 6.30 4.52 -2.80
CA ALA A 19 6.99 5.35 -1.82
C ALA A 19 6.98 4.72 -0.43
N LEU A 20 5.82 4.22 0.02
CA LEU A 20 5.69 3.49 1.29
C LEU A 20 6.62 2.28 1.36
N LEU A 21 6.73 1.51 0.28
CA LEU A 21 7.65 0.38 0.21
C LEU A 21 9.11 0.81 0.38
N PHE A 22 9.52 1.89 -0.32
CA PHE A 22 10.88 2.41 -0.23
C PHE A 22 11.23 2.96 1.14
N GLU A 23 10.29 3.64 1.81
CA GLU A 23 10.49 4.14 3.18
C GLU A 23 10.76 2.99 4.16
N GLN A 24 9.96 1.92 4.09
CA GLN A 24 10.13 0.77 4.98
C GLN A 24 11.45 0.01 4.75
N GLN A 25 11.93 -0.05 3.49
CA GLN A 25 13.24 -0.61 3.17
C GLN A 25 14.41 0.20 3.75
N GLY A 26 14.24 1.52 3.89
CA GLY A 26 15.26 2.43 4.41
C GLY A 26 15.32 2.48 5.94
N ASP A 27 14.17 2.49 6.61
CA ASP A 27 14.09 2.91 8.01
C ASP A 27 13.71 1.81 9.02
N ASN A 28 12.76 0.93 8.68
CA ASN A 28 12.05 0.13 9.71
C ASN A 28 12.14 -1.39 9.53
N LEU A 29 11.98 -1.89 8.30
CA LEU A 29 11.86 -3.33 8.04
C LEU A 29 12.91 -3.75 7.01
N GLN A 30 13.96 -4.42 7.48
CA GLN A 30 15.02 -4.93 6.60
C GLN A 30 14.47 -6.03 5.68
N ASN A 31 14.81 -5.95 4.39
CA ASN A 31 14.50 -6.93 3.35
C ASN A 31 13.02 -7.02 2.93
N VAL A 32 12.20 -5.99 3.16
CA VAL A 32 10.85 -5.94 2.56
C VAL A 32 10.96 -5.89 1.04
N ASP A 33 10.22 -6.76 0.36
CA ASP A 33 10.18 -6.87 -1.10
C ASP A 33 8.80 -6.62 -1.70
N GLY A 34 7.77 -6.47 -0.85
CA GLY A 34 6.41 -6.29 -1.30
C GLY A 34 5.49 -5.66 -0.27
N LEU A 35 4.32 -5.26 -0.77
CA LEU A 35 3.26 -4.63 -0.02
C LEU A 35 1.92 -5.15 -0.54
N THR A 36 1.03 -5.52 0.39
CA THR A 36 -0.39 -5.78 0.13
C THR A 36 -1.23 -4.72 0.83
N VAL A 37 -2.11 -4.06 0.09
CA VAL A 37 -3.08 -3.11 0.65
C VAL A 37 -4.48 -3.68 0.51
N SER A 38 -5.18 -3.79 1.64
CA SER A 38 -6.58 -4.19 1.72
C SER A 38 -7.41 -2.97 2.07
N LEU A 39 -8.36 -2.63 1.19
CA LEU A 39 -9.32 -1.55 1.43
C LEU A 39 -10.68 -2.18 1.76
N SER A 40 -11.21 -1.87 2.93
CA SER A 40 -12.54 -2.28 3.37
C SER A 40 -13.45 -1.06 3.38
N HIS A 41 -14.67 -1.24 2.86
CA HIS A 41 -15.70 -0.23 2.88
C HIS A 41 -16.98 -0.88 3.41
N GLU A 42 -17.29 -0.60 4.67
CA GLU A 42 -18.55 -0.96 5.32
C GLU A 42 -19.40 0.30 5.53
N PRO A 43 -20.73 0.18 5.66
CA PRO A 43 -21.62 1.34 5.76
C PRO A 43 -21.33 2.31 6.93
N HIS A 44 -20.51 1.89 7.90
CA HIS A 44 -20.16 2.68 9.09
C HIS A 44 -18.65 2.72 9.37
N SER A 45 -17.81 2.12 8.51
CA SER A 45 -16.36 2.14 8.68
C SER A 45 -15.66 1.98 7.34
N GLU A 46 -14.68 2.84 7.12
CA GLU A 46 -13.68 2.67 6.08
C GLU A 46 -12.39 2.22 6.76
N GLY A 47 -11.78 1.17 6.23
CA GLY A 47 -10.55 0.61 6.78
C GLY A 47 -9.51 0.46 5.69
N MET A 48 -8.25 0.63 6.09
CA MET A 48 -7.10 0.34 5.24
C MET A 48 -6.08 -0.43 6.06
N ASP A 49 -5.81 -1.66 5.62
CA ASP A 49 -4.77 -2.51 6.18
C ASP A 49 -3.63 -2.64 5.18
N VAL A 50 -2.42 -2.46 5.67
CA VAL A 50 -1.17 -2.45 4.92
C VAL A 50 -0.32 -3.58 5.49
N ILE A 51 0.04 -4.56 4.65
CA ILE A 51 0.89 -5.69 5.05
C ILE A 51 2.16 -5.68 4.21
N TYR A 52 3.31 -5.60 4.87
CA TYR A 52 4.62 -5.69 4.24
C TYR A 52 5.10 -7.14 4.17
N THR A 53 5.70 -7.52 3.06
CA THR A 53 6.23 -8.88 2.85
C THR A 53 7.74 -8.89 2.61
N ALA A 54 8.39 -9.96 3.01
CA ALA A 54 9.76 -10.31 2.63
C ALA A 54 9.80 -11.78 2.23
N ASN A 55 10.31 -12.08 1.03
CA ASN A 55 10.32 -13.41 0.44
C ASN A 55 8.93 -14.07 0.43
N GLY A 56 7.89 -13.27 0.17
CA GLY A 56 6.50 -13.71 0.16
C GLY A 56 5.90 -14.03 1.54
N GLN A 57 6.59 -13.72 2.63
CA GLN A 57 6.07 -13.88 4.00
C GLN A 57 5.77 -12.52 4.63
N PRO A 58 4.65 -12.34 5.35
CA PRO A 58 4.37 -11.11 6.08
C PRO A 58 5.41 -10.84 7.17
N VAL A 59 5.94 -9.62 7.22
CA VAL A 59 6.96 -9.20 8.21
C VAL A 59 6.54 -8.02 9.09
N GLY A 60 5.46 -7.33 8.71
CA GLY A 60 4.93 -6.21 9.47
C GLY A 60 3.64 -5.68 8.83
N GLY A 61 2.95 -4.79 9.54
CA GLY A 61 1.76 -4.16 9.00
C GLY A 61 1.34 -2.92 9.78
N GLU A 62 0.56 -2.10 9.09
CA GLU A 62 -0.04 -0.86 9.59
C GLU A 62 -1.53 -0.90 9.27
N GLY A 63 -2.38 -0.54 10.24
CA GLY A 63 -3.84 -0.55 10.08
C GLY A 63 -4.48 0.34 11.13
N MET A 64 -5.74 0.73 10.89
CA MET A 64 -6.60 1.44 11.85
C MET A 64 -7.78 0.56 12.27
#